data_AF-A0A0E3NU40-F1
#
_entry.id   AF-A0A0E3NU40-F1
#
_cell.length_a   1.000
_cell.length_b   1.000
_cell.length_c   1.000
_cell.angle_alpha   90.00
_cell.angle_beta   90.00
_cell.angle_gamma   90.00
#
_symmetry.space_group_name_H-M   'P 1'
#
loop_
_entity.id
_entity.type
_entity.pdbx_description
1 polymer ?
#
loop_
_entity_poly.entity_id
_entity_poly.type
_entity_poly.pdbx_seq_one_letter_code
_entity_poly.pdbx_strand_id
1 'polypeptide(L)'
;MPDPTKESAKEPANEPEKGLEKRHVKPAIKEYFQLRETIVTIAADDPVHIKAAKDAIRVHRAALENYILSDPYFQLTLEPYECPKNAPEAVRRMVKAGNTMEIGPMSAVAGTISALAVEAMVKAGAKYAIVDNGGDIALINDRPVVVGIYAGQSPIKNLGLIFEPRDSITGICTSAGTVGPSISFGMADAAAVFSDDISLADAAATALGNEVGIGKESVESSFKAVKGVPGIKGALVIQGEYIGMWGEVPKITRADVRYEYITKA
;
A
#
# COMPACT_ATOMS: atom_id res chain seq x y z
N MET A 1 -38.02 -44.51 56.57
CA MET A 1 -37.62 -43.09 56.55
C MET A 1 -36.81 -42.84 55.28
N PRO A 2 -37.08 -41.78 54.50
CA PRO A 2 -36.49 -41.56 53.18
C PRO A 2 -35.19 -40.72 53.18
N ASP A 3 -34.35 -41.02 52.18
CA ASP A 3 -33.31 -40.25 51.46
C ASP A 3 -32.09 -39.64 52.19
N PRO A 4 -30.87 -39.92 51.67
CA PRO A 4 -29.98 -38.82 51.32
C PRO A 4 -29.36 -38.95 49.91
N THR A 5 -29.57 -37.89 49.13
CA THR A 5 -28.64 -37.30 48.14
C THR A 5 -28.16 -38.20 46.99
N LYS A 6 -28.98 -38.28 45.94
CA LYS A 6 -28.48 -38.36 44.55
C LYS A 6 -28.34 -36.96 43.97
N GLU A 7 -27.11 -36.49 43.85
CA GLU A 7 -26.78 -35.27 43.13
C GLU A 7 -26.76 -35.56 41.62
N SER A 8 -27.83 -35.18 40.93
CA SER A 8 -27.91 -35.25 39.46
C SER A 8 -27.23 -34.01 38.86
N ALA A 9 -26.09 -34.20 38.21
CA ALA A 9 -25.45 -33.19 37.39
C ALA A 9 -26.41 -32.78 36.25
N LYS A 10 -26.79 -31.50 36.21
CA LYS A 10 -27.45 -30.89 35.05
C LYS A 10 -26.41 -30.61 33.98
N GLU A 11 -26.52 -31.26 32.84
CA GLU A 11 -25.84 -30.84 31.61
C GLU A 11 -26.32 -29.41 31.23
N PRO A 12 -25.42 -28.50 30.84
CA PRO A 12 -25.84 -27.22 30.29
C PRO A 12 -26.45 -27.45 28.90
N ALA A 13 -27.59 -26.81 28.66
CA ALA A 13 -28.29 -26.82 27.39
C ALA A 13 -27.38 -26.28 26.27
N ASN A 14 -27.26 -27.05 25.19
CA ASN A 14 -26.68 -26.61 23.92
C ASN A 14 -27.52 -25.46 23.36
N GLU A 15 -27.00 -24.23 23.42
CA GLU A 15 -27.49 -23.14 22.59
C GLU A 15 -27.10 -23.42 21.13
N PRO A 16 -28.01 -23.29 20.16
CA PRO A 16 -27.67 -23.51 18.76
C PRO A 16 -26.75 -22.39 18.29
N GLU A 17 -25.54 -22.75 17.85
CA GLU A 17 -24.64 -21.88 17.09
C GLU A 17 -25.44 -21.25 15.94
N LYS A 18 -25.68 -19.94 16.05
CA LYS A 18 -26.21 -19.14 14.95
C LYS A 18 -25.20 -19.22 13.81
N GLY A 19 -25.50 -20.05 12.82
CA GLY A 19 -24.75 -20.12 11.58
C GLY A 19 -24.55 -18.72 11.01
N LEU A 20 -23.29 -18.31 10.89
CA LEU A 20 -22.93 -17.19 10.04
C LEU A 20 -23.36 -17.57 8.62
N GLU A 21 -24.45 -16.96 8.15
CA GLU A 21 -24.77 -16.95 6.73
C GLU A 21 -23.53 -16.46 5.99
N LYS A 22 -22.96 -17.33 5.15
CA LYS A 22 -21.93 -16.95 4.19
C LYS A 22 -22.54 -15.94 3.24
N ARG A 23 -22.43 -14.65 3.57
CA ARG A 23 -22.76 -13.56 2.65
C ARG A 23 -22.00 -13.82 1.36
N HIS A 24 -22.73 -14.09 0.28
CA HIS A 24 -22.16 -14.11 -1.06
C HIS A 24 -21.67 -12.70 -1.37
N VAL A 25 -20.39 -12.45 -1.09
CA VAL A 25 -19.73 -11.22 -1.50
C VAL A 25 -19.59 -11.30 -3.02
N LYS A 26 -20.32 -10.43 -3.72
CA LYS A 26 -20.15 -10.27 -5.17
C LYS A 26 -18.65 -9.94 -5.42
N PRO A 27 -18.00 -10.59 -6.39
CA PRO A 27 -16.60 -10.28 -6.68
C PRO A 27 -16.48 -8.80 -7.05
N ALA A 28 -15.51 -8.12 -6.43
CA ALA A 28 -15.23 -6.73 -6.71
C ALA A 28 -14.91 -6.55 -8.20
N ILE A 29 -15.38 -5.45 -8.77
CA ILE A 29 -15.04 -5.02 -10.12
C ILE A 29 -13.59 -4.59 -10.10
N LYS A 30 -12.79 -5.08 -11.04
CA LYS A 30 -11.38 -4.74 -11.21
C LYS A 30 -11.18 -4.19 -12.61
N GLU A 31 -10.67 -2.97 -12.72
CA GLU A 31 -10.43 -2.31 -14.00
C GLU A 31 -9.00 -1.78 -14.10
N TYR A 32 -8.38 -2.05 -15.25
CA TYR A 32 -7.13 -1.42 -15.64
C TYR A 32 -7.41 -0.03 -16.22
N PHE A 33 -6.62 0.96 -15.83
CA PHE A 33 -6.71 2.32 -16.33
C PHE A 33 -5.33 2.90 -16.59
N GLN A 34 -5.13 3.44 -17.79
CA GLN A 34 -3.89 4.07 -18.19
C GLN A 34 -4.16 5.51 -18.65
N LEU A 35 -3.34 6.43 -18.14
CA LEU A 35 -3.30 7.83 -18.53
C LEU A 35 -1.83 8.26 -18.66
N ARG A 36 -1.32 8.22 -19.90
CA ARG A 36 0.12 8.33 -20.22
C ARG A 36 0.95 7.34 -19.38
N GLU A 37 1.82 7.84 -18.51
CA GLU A 37 2.72 7.06 -17.65
C GLU A 37 2.04 6.54 -16.38
N THR A 38 0.87 7.08 -15.99
CA THR A 38 0.13 6.57 -14.85
C THR A 38 -0.71 5.38 -15.27
N ILE A 39 -0.38 4.24 -14.71
CA ILE A 39 -1.04 2.97 -15.00
C ILE A 39 -1.47 2.38 -13.68
N VAL A 40 -2.76 2.20 -13.53
CA VAL A 40 -3.36 1.76 -12.28
C VAL A 40 -4.31 0.60 -12.51
N THR A 41 -4.40 -0.23 -11.48
CA THR A 41 -5.47 -1.19 -11.32
C THR A 41 -6.38 -0.72 -10.20
N ILE A 42 -7.67 -0.54 -10.51
CA ILE A 42 -8.67 -0.03 -9.57
C ILE A 42 -9.65 -1.17 -9.26
N ALA A 43 -9.91 -1.42 -7.97
CA ALA A 43 -10.90 -2.40 -7.53
C ALA A 43 -11.95 -1.77 -6.60
N ALA A 44 -13.23 -2.03 -6.86
CA ALA A 44 -14.36 -1.57 -6.06
C ALA A 44 -15.62 -2.41 -6.28
N ASP A 45 -16.62 -2.28 -5.40
CA ASP A 45 -17.90 -2.99 -5.56
C ASP A 45 -18.87 -2.31 -6.57
N ASP A 46 -18.69 -1.02 -6.83
CA ASP A 46 -19.58 -0.20 -7.66
C ASP A 46 -18.79 0.57 -8.75
N PRO A 47 -19.22 0.55 -10.03
CA PRO A 47 -18.60 1.32 -11.11
C PRO A 47 -18.50 2.82 -10.84
N VAL A 48 -19.41 3.40 -10.04
CA VAL A 48 -19.37 4.82 -9.66
C VAL A 48 -18.09 5.15 -8.89
N HIS A 49 -17.63 4.25 -8.03
CA HIS A 49 -16.36 4.42 -7.31
C HIS A 49 -15.17 4.34 -8.27
N ILE A 50 -15.16 3.39 -9.21
CA ILE A 50 -14.10 3.31 -10.23
C ILE A 50 -14.05 4.58 -11.07
N LYS A 51 -15.21 5.12 -11.46
CA LYS A 51 -15.29 6.40 -12.17
C LYS A 51 -14.71 7.55 -11.32
N ALA A 52 -15.05 7.62 -10.04
CA ALA A 52 -14.52 8.63 -9.12
C ALA A 52 -12.98 8.59 -9.04
N ALA A 53 -12.38 7.40 -8.95
CA ALA A 53 -10.93 7.23 -8.99
C ALA A 53 -10.32 7.74 -10.30
N LYS A 54 -10.87 7.33 -11.45
CA LYS A 54 -10.36 7.77 -12.77
C LYS A 54 -10.45 9.28 -12.95
N ASP A 55 -11.53 9.90 -12.49
CA ASP A 55 -11.72 11.35 -12.56
C ASP A 55 -10.73 12.09 -11.65
N ALA A 56 -10.52 11.60 -10.42
CA ALA A 56 -9.50 12.14 -9.51
C ALA A 56 -8.08 12.04 -10.09
N ILE A 57 -7.73 10.89 -10.67
CA ILE A 57 -6.42 10.70 -11.32
C ILE A 57 -6.24 11.72 -12.45
N ARG A 58 -7.23 11.94 -13.31
CA ARG A 58 -7.15 12.95 -14.39
C ARG A 58 -6.89 14.35 -13.84
N VAL A 59 -7.66 14.75 -12.82
CA VAL A 59 -7.57 16.09 -12.23
C VAL A 59 -6.20 16.32 -11.59
N HIS A 60 -5.76 15.40 -10.73
CA HIS A 60 -4.51 15.57 -9.99
C HIS A 60 -3.28 15.43 -10.88
N ARG A 61 -3.33 14.55 -11.88
CA ARG A 61 -2.21 14.40 -12.82
C ARG A 61 -2.08 15.62 -13.72
N ALA A 62 -3.18 16.17 -14.23
CA ALA A 62 -3.13 17.42 -15.00
C ALA A 62 -2.59 18.59 -14.17
N ALA A 63 -2.98 18.69 -12.89
CA ALA A 63 -2.47 19.71 -11.98
C ALA A 63 -0.96 19.55 -11.71
N LEU A 64 -0.48 18.31 -11.53
CA LEU A 64 0.95 18.01 -11.37
C LEU A 64 1.74 18.34 -12.63
N GLU A 65 1.27 17.95 -13.81
CA GLU A 65 1.93 18.26 -15.08
C GLU A 65 2.04 19.77 -15.32
N ASN A 66 0.96 20.51 -15.08
CA ASN A 66 0.99 21.98 -15.18
C ASN A 66 1.98 22.60 -14.18
N TYR A 67 2.11 22.03 -12.98
CA TYR A 67 3.09 22.48 -12.00
C TYR A 67 4.52 22.22 -12.47
N ILE A 68 4.81 21.01 -12.96
CA ILE A 68 6.14 20.64 -13.52
C ILE A 68 6.49 21.52 -14.71
N LEU A 69 5.53 21.86 -15.57
CA LEU A 69 5.77 22.79 -16.69
C LEU A 69 6.16 24.20 -16.21
N SER A 70 5.58 24.65 -15.09
CA SER A 70 5.89 25.96 -14.49
C SER A 70 7.21 25.96 -13.70
N ASP A 71 7.58 24.81 -13.13
CA ASP A 71 8.85 24.61 -12.43
C ASP A 71 9.44 23.22 -12.72
N PRO A 72 10.24 23.10 -13.79
CA PRO A 72 10.85 21.82 -14.17
C PRO A 72 11.84 21.28 -13.13
N TYR A 73 12.38 22.12 -12.25
CA TYR A 73 13.30 21.68 -11.20
C TYR A 73 12.61 20.69 -10.23
N PHE A 74 11.30 20.86 -10.01
CA PHE A 74 10.49 19.95 -9.21
C PHE A 74 10.61 18.49 -9.64
N GLN A 75 10.66 18.23 -10.95
CA GLN A 75 10.76 16.88 -11.49
C GLN A 75 12.16 16.28 -11.34
N LEU A 76 13.19 17.12 -11.29
CA LEU A 76 14.60 16.70 -11.38
C LEU A 76 15.27 16.58 -10.01
N THR A 77 14.80 17.32 -9.01
CA THR A 77 15.45 17.33 -7.70
C THR A 77 15.33 15.98 -7.00
N LEU A 78 16.46 15.51 -6.48
CA LEU A 78 16.55 14.35 -5.59
C LEU A 78 16.63 14.77 -4.11
N GLU A 79 16.64 16.08 -3.85
CA GLU A 79 16.74 16.68 -2.53
C GLU A 79 15.40 17.31 -2.10
N PRO A 80 15.22 17.58 -0.79
CA PRO A 80 14.06 18.30 -0.28
C PRO A 80 13.75 19.58 -1.07
N TYR A 81 12.47 19.84 -1.25
CA TYR A 81 11.97 20.93 -2.08
C TYR A 81 11.15 21.93 -1.25
N GLU A 82 11.32 23.23 -1.50
CA GLU A 82 10.55 24.27 -0.81
C GLU A 82 9.15 24.40 -1.45
N CYS A 83 8.10 24.01 -0.72
CA CYS A 83 6.74 24.01 -1.27
C CYS A 83 6.13 25.42 -1.36
N PRO A 84 5.74 25.91 -2.56
CA PRO A 84 4.99 27.14 -2.67
C PRO A 84 3.61 27.03 -2.01
N LYS A 85 3.15 28.10 -1.35
CA LYS A 85 1.86 28.13 -0.63
C LYS A 85 0.65 27.74 -1.50
N ASN A 86 0.69 28.09 -2.80
CA ASN A 86 -0.40 27.85 -3.75
C ASN A 86 -0.21 26.57 -4.58
N ALA A 87 0.75 25.71 -4.21
CA ALA A 87 0.98 24.47 -4.93
C ALA A 87 -0.27 23.57 -4.92
N PRO A 88 -0.57 22.83 -6.00
CA PRO A 88 -1.66 21.87 -6.03
C PRO A 88 -1.56 20.85 -4.90
N GLU A 89 -2.69 20.25 -4.52
CA GLU A 89 -2.73 19.29 -3.40
C GLU A 89 -1.76 18.12 -3.55
N ALA A 90 -1.69 17.52 -4.74
CA ALA A 90 -0.75 16.43 -5.03
C ALA A 90 0.70 16.87 -4.77
N VAL A 91 1.07 18.06 -5.27
CA VAL A 91 2.40 18.64 -5.07
C VAL A 91 2.69 18.86 -3.60
N ARG A 92 1.76 19.44 -2.83
CA ARG A 92 1.97 19.68 -1.39
C ARG A 92 2.20 18.38 -0.62
N ARG A 93 1.44 17.32 -0.93
CA ARG A 93 1.60 16.00 -0.30
C ARG A 93 2.93 15.36 -0.67
N MET A 94 3.30 15.40 -1.95
CA MET A 94 4.59 14.90 -2.45
C MET A 94 5.77 15.61 -1.79
N VAL A 95 5.74 16.94 -1.68
CA VAL A 95 6.81 17.71 -1.02
C VAL A 95 6.90 17.38 0.46
N LYS A 96 5.76 17.33 1.16
CA LYS A 96 5.76 16.94 2.58
C LYS A 96 6.40 15.56 2.78
N ALA A 97 6.01 14.58 1.96
CA ALA A 97 6.53 13.22 2.04
C ALA A 97 8.03 13.15 1.72
N GLY A 98 8.45 13.71 0.59
CA GLY A 98 9.86 13.75 0.18
C GLY A 98 10.73 14.42 1.23
N ASN A 99 10.34 15.62 1.70
CA ASN A 99 11.08 16.35 2.73
C ASN A 99 11.16 15.59 4.06
N THR A 100 10.12 14.85 4.44
CA THR A 100 10.14 14.01 5.66
C THR A 100 11.18 12.88 5.55
N MET A 101 11.40 12.38 4.35
CA MET A 101 12.37 11.32 4.05
C MET A 101 13.72 11.87 3.53
N GLU A 102 13.91 13.19 3.56
CA GLU A 102 15.10 13.89 3.05
C GLU A 102 15.44 13.58 1.57
N ILE A 103 14.42 13.33 0.74
CA ILE A 103 14.56 13.04 -0.70
C ILE A 103 13.60 13.88 -1.56
N GLY A 104 13.81 13.85 -2.88
CA GLY A 104 13.02 14.61 -3.85
C GLY A 104 11.53 14.23 -3.87
N PRO A 105 10.63 15.19 -4.18
CA PRO A 105 9.18 14.99 -4.11
C PRO A 105 8.63 13.97 -5.12
N MET A 106 9.35 13.74 -6.22
CA MET A 106 8.95 12.75 -7.23
C MET A 106 9.00 11.31 -6.72
N SER A 107 9.69 11.05 -5.60
CA SER A 107 9.66 9.75 -4.90
C SER A 107 8.32 9.37 -4.29
N ALA A 108 7.36 10.30 -4.23
CA ALA A 108 6.04 10.09 -3.62
C ALA A 108 4.89 10.12 -4.64
N VAL A 109 5.19 10.18 -5.95
CA VAL A 109 4.18 10.46 -6.97
C VAL A 109 3.12 9.38 -7.06
N ALA A 110 3.52 8.10 -7.05
CA ALA A 110 2.63 7.00 -7.35
C ALA A 110 1.66 6.74 -6.19
N GLY A 111 2.20 6.71 -4.97
CA GLY A 111 1.43 6.61 -3.73
C GLY A 111 0.50 7.80 -3.53
N THR A 112 0.94 9.02 -3.85
CA THR A 112 0.08 10.22 -3.75
C THR A 112 -1.13 10.12 -4.69
N ILE A 113 -0.92 9.69 -5.93
CA ILE A 113 -2.02 9.52 -6.90
C ILE A 113 -2.98 8.40 -6.46
N SER A 114 -2.46 7.28 -5.96
CA SER A 114 -3.27 6.19 -5.40
C SER A 114 -4.12 6.67 -4.21
N ALA A 115 -3.53 7.44 -3.30
CA ALA A 115 -4.23 8.00 -2.13
C ALA A 115 -5.40 8.89 -2.55
N LEU A 116 -5.15 9.86 -3.43
CA LEU A 116 -6.15 10.80 -3.90
C LEU A 116 -7.29 10.09 -4.65
N ALA A 117 -6.96 9.04 -5.40
CA ALA A 117 -7.95 8.21 -6.07
C ALA A 117 -8.86 7.47 -5.06
N VAL A 118 -8.29 6.79 -4.06
CA VAL A 118 -9.08 6.10 -3.02
C VAL A 118 -9.89 7.07 -2.19
N GLU A 119 -9.35 8.24 -1.84
CA GLU A 119 -10.10 9.29 -1.14
C GLU A 119 -11.33 9.73 -1.94
N ALA A 120 -11.21 9.88 -3.26
CA ALA A 120 -12.34 10.19 -4.12
C ALA A 120 -13.38 9.05 -4.16
N MET A 121 -12.93 7.79 -4.15
CA MET A 121 -13.83 6.62 -4.04
C MET A 121 -14.59 6.61 -2.72
N VAL A 122 -13.91 6.89 -1.60
CA VAL A 122 -14.52 6.97 -0.26
C VAL A 122 -15.51 8.12 -0.19
N LYS A 123 -15.17 9.30 -0.74
CA LYS A 123 -16.10 10.45 -0.86
C LYS A 123 -17.35 10.08 -1.68
N ALA A 124 -17.23 9.16 -2.63
CA ALA A 124 -18.34 8.62 -3.41
C ALA A 124 -19.11 7.47 -2.71
N GLY A 125 -18.71 7.05 -1.50
CA GLY A 125 -19.40 6.05 -0.68
C GLY A 125 -18.74 4.67 -0.61
N ALA A 126 -17.53 4.51 -1.15
CA ALA A 126 -16.85 3.22 -1.16
C ALA A 126 -16.44 2.76 0.25
N LYS A 127 -16.76 1.50 0.59
CA LYS A 127 -16.22 0.77 1.77
C LYS A 127 -15.17 -0.28 1.39
N TYR A 128 -15.13 -0.63 0.11
CA TYR A 128 -14.13 -1.48 -0.49
C TYR A 128 -13.57 -0.74 -1.71
N ALA A 129 -12.35 -0.23 -1.58
CA ALA A 129 -11.66 0.52 -2.62
C ALA A 129 -10.17 0.24 -2.55
N ILE A 130 -9.60 -0.17 -3.68
CA ILE A 130 -8.16 -0.44 -3.82
C ILE A 130 -7.69 0.21 -5.10
N VAL A 131 -6.60 0.96 -5.03
CA VAL A 131 -5.88 1.48 -6.20
C VAL A 131 -4.44 1.02 -6.08
N ASP A 132 -3.99 0.23 -7.05
CA ASP A 132 -2.60 -0.20 -7.20
C ASP A 132 -1.98 0.56 -8.38
N ASN A 133 -0.98 1.39 -8.09
CA ASN A 133 -0.22 2.14 -9.08
C ASN A 133 1.22 1.62 -9.14
N GLY A 134 1.39 0.42 -9.71
CA GLY A 134 2.71 -0.17 -9.92
C GLY A 134 3.40 -0.69 -8.66
N GLY A 135 2.64 -1.08 -7.62
CA GLY A 135 3.17 -1.49 -6.32
C GLY A 135 2.91 -0.49 -5.20
N ASP A 136 2.46 0.71 -5.54
CA ASP A 136 2.04 1.76 -4.61
C ASP A 136 0.53 1.74 -4.43
N ILE A 137 0.12 0.98 -3.42
CA ILE A 137 -1.26 0.60 -3.17
C ILE A 137 -1.84 1.48 -2.09
N ALA A 138 -2.98 2.11 -2.37
CA ALA A 138 -3.86 2.66 -1.36
C ALA A 138 -5.10 1.75 -1.24
N LEU A 139 -5.54 1.47 -0.01
CA LEU A 139 -6.73 0.64 0.20
C LEU A 139 -7.55 1.06 1.42
N ILE A 140 -8.85 0.82 1.31
CA ILE A 140 -9.81 0.70 2.42
C ILE A 140 -10.69 -0.51 2.14
N ASN A 141 -10.99 -1.29 3.18
CA ASN A 141 -11.64 -2.58 3.01
C ASN A 141 -12.55 -2.91 4.20
N ASP A 142 -13.78 -3.31 3.90
CA ASP A 142 -14.79 -3.83 4.85
C ASP A 142 -14.76 -5.37 4.98
N ARG A 143 -13.81 -6.01 4.29
CA ARG A 143 -13.59 -7.46 4.24
C ARG A 143 -12.09 -7.75 4.09
N PRO A 144 -11.57 -8.91 4.53
CA PRO A 144 -10.14 -9.20 4.40
C PRO A 144 -9.65 -9.13 2.95
N VAL A 145 -8.48 -8.54 2.74
CA VAL A 145 -7.78 -8.45 1.46
C VAL A 145 -6.40 -9.09 1.58
N VAL A 146 -5.99 -9.84 0.56
CA VAL A 146 -4.62 -10.35 0.46
C VAL A 146 -3.89 -9.55 -0.60
N VAL A 147 -2.83 -8.83 -0.21
CA VAL A 147 -1.94 -8.11 -1.11
C VAL A 147 -0.71 -8.96 -1.37
N GLY A 148 -0.51 -9.37 -2.62
CA GLY A 148 0.66 -10.16 -3.00
C GLY A 148 1.94 -9.33 -2.98
N ILE A 149 3.05 -9.94 -2.56
CA ILE A 149 4.39 -9.32 -2.66
C ILE A 149 5.09 -9.93 -3.88
N TYR A 150 5.50 -9.07 -4.80
CA TYR A 150 6.34 -9.47 -5.93
C TYR A 150 7.78 -9.04 -5.68
N ALA A 151 8.68 -10.01 -5.50
CA ALA A 151 10.09 -9.81 -5.20
C ALA A 151 11.01 -10.24 -6.37
N GLY A 152 10.61 -9.93 -7.60
CA GLY A 152 11.44 -10.15 -8.79
C GLY A 152 12.01 -11.58 -8.93
N GLN A 153 13.34 -11.67 -8.95
CA GLN A 153 14.08 -12.94 -9.11
C GLN A 153 14.41 -13.64 -7.78
N SER A 154 14.05 -13.05 -6.64
CA SER A 154 14.24 -13.68 -5.35
C SER A 154 13.68 -15.12 -5.33
N PRO A 155 14.35 -16.07 -4.66
CA PRO A 155 13.78 -17.39 -4.39
C PRO A 155 12.55 -17.32 -3.47
N ILE A 156 12.35 -16.22 -2.75
CA ILE A 156 11.17 -15.96 -1.92
C ILE A 156 10.02 -15.55 -2.82
N LYS A 157 9.06 -16.46 -3.01
CA LYS A 157 7.90 -16.28 -3.89
C LYS A 157 6.60 -16.65 -3.18
N ASN A 158 5.49 -16.28 -3.81
CA ASN A 158 4.13 -16.62 -3.37
C ASN A 158 3.80 -16.14 -1.95
N LEU A 159 4.28 -14.94 -1.60
CA LEU A 159 3.95 -14.28 -0.35
C LEU A 159 2.80 -13.30 -0.55
N GLY A 160 1.94 -13.21 0.45
CA GLY A 160 0.92 -12.18 0.55
C GLY A 160 0.78 -11.66 1.97
N LEU A 161 0.23 -10.48 2.09
CA LEU A 161 -0.04 -9.77 3.32
C LEU A 161 -1.56 -9.68 3.51
N ILE A 162 -2.05 -10.14 4.66
CA ILE A 162 -3.47 -10.09 4.99
C ILE A 162 -3.78 -8.75 5.64
N PHE A 163 -4.62 -7.97 4.98
CA PHE A 163 -5.21 -6.75 5.49
C PHE A 163 -6.61 -7.05 6.01
N GLU A 164 -6.75 -7.09 7.33
CA GLU A 164 -8.05 -7.18 7.99
C GLU A 164 -8.91 -5.94 7.69
N PRO A 165 -10.25 -6.04 7.84
CA PRO A 165 -11.16 -4.92 7.67
C PRO A 165 -10.74 -3.69 8.49
N ARG A 166 -10.86 -2.50 7.90
CA ARG A 166 -10.45 -1.23 8.49
C ARG A 166 -11.30 -0.07 8.01
N ASP A 167 -11.42 0.93 8.87
CA ASP A 167 -12.17 2.16 8.60
C ASP A 167 -11.27 3.33 8.16
N SER A 168 -9.96 3.10 8.06
CA SER A 168 -8.97 4.08 7.61
C SER A 168 -8.31 3.63 6.30
N ILE A 169 -8.00 4.58 5.43
CA ILE A 169 -7.19 4.31 4.25
C ILE A 169 -5.77 3.98 4.71
N THR A 170 -5.22 2.87 4.23
CA THR A 170 -3.84 2.47 4.50
C THR A 170 -3.11 2.28 3.17
N GLY A 171 -1.84 2.68 3.16
CA GLY A 171 -0.89 2.53 2.07
C GLY A 171 0.05 1.35 2.26
N ILE A 172 0.40 0.74 1.14
CA ILE A 172 1.48 -0.23 0.99
C ILE A 172 2.24 0.20 -0.25
N CYS A 173 3.40 0.82 -0.05
CA CYS A 173 4.22 1.28 -1.16
C CYS A 173 5.47 0.43 -1.26
N THR A 174 5.85 0.06 -2.47
CA THR A 174 6.91 -0.92 -2.70
C THR A 174 7.90 -0.40 -3.70
N SER A 175 9.14 -0.21 -3.26
CA SER A 175 10.27 0.02 -4.16
C SER A 175 11.00 -1.27 -4.45
N ALA A 176 11.57 -1.39 -5.65
CA ALA A 176 12.43 -2.49 -6.04
C ALA A 176 13.58 -1.97 -6.92
N GLY A 177 14.81 -2.38 -6.60
CA GLY A 177 15.99 -2.12 -7.42
C GLY A 177 16.05 -2.96 -8.69
N THR A 178 15.29 -4.05 -8.74
CA THR A 178 15.33 -5.05 -9.83
C THR A 178 14.09 -5.05 -10.72
N VAL A 179 13.06 -4.27 -10.38
CA VAL A 179 11.75 -4.28 -11.06
C VAL A 179 11.14 -2.88 -11.11
N GLY A 180 10.88 -2.35 -12.31
CA GLY A 180 10.17 -1.09 -12.54
C GLY A 180 11.00 -0.03 -13.27
N PRO A 181 10.38 1.04 -13.81
CA PRO A 181 11.06 2.12 -14.52
C PRO A 181 11.65 3.19 -13.58
N SER A 182 11.29 3.15 -12.29
CA SER A 182 11.74 4.12 -11.28
C SER A 182 13.22 3.92 -10.93
N ILE A 183 13.95 5.03 -10.75
CA ILE A 183 15.35 5.00 -10.35
C ILE A 183 15.42 4.55 -8.88
N SER A 184 15.83 3.31 -8.64
CA SER A 184 16.25 2.82 -7.33
C SER A 184 17.75 2.57 -7.37
N PHE A 185 18.47 3.05 -6.36
CA PHE A 185 19.92 2.92 -6.25
C PHE A 185 20.36 1.68 -5.46
N GLY A 186 19.44 1.03 -4.76
CA GLY A 186 19.73 -0.16 -3.94
C GLY A 186 19.43 -1.49 -4.62
N MET A 187 19.69 -2.56 -3.89
CA MET A 187 19.64 -3.96 -4.33
C MET A 187 18.42 -4.73 -3.79
N ALA A 188 17.39 -4.02 -3.28
CA ALA A 188 16.16 -4.64 -2.81
C ALA A 188 15.40 -5.32 -3.97
N ASP A 189 14.96 -6.55 -3.74
CA ASP A 189 13.99 -7.22 -4.62
C ASP A 189 12.56 -6.71 -4.33
N ALA A 190 12.28 -6.37 -3.07
CA ALA A 190 11.10 -5.63 -2.64
C ALA A 190 11.39 -4.91 -1.32
N ALA A 191 11.11 -3.61 -1.23
CA ALA A 191 11.13 -2.82 -0.02
C ALA A 191 9.75 -2.18 0.16
N ALA A 192 8.91 -2.80 0.99
CA ALA A 192 7.54 -2.39 1.23
C ALA A 192 7.42 -1.60 2.54
N VAL A 193 6.67 -0.50 2.52
CA VAL A 193 6.40 0.36 3.68
C VAL A 193 4.91 0.53 3.90
N PHE A 194 4.47 0.46 5.16
CA PHE A 194 3.08 0.58 5.59
C PHE A 194 2.85 1.90 6.35
N SER A 195 1.86 2.69 5.91
CA SER A 195 1.51 3.98 6.52
C SER A 195 0.05 4.34 6.19
N ASP A 196 -0.60 5.19 6.99
CA ASP A 196 -1.86 5.82 6.57
C ASP A 196 -1.63 7.11 5.74
N ASP A 197 -0.42 7.67 5.80
CA ASP A 197 0.06 8.68 4.85
C ASP A 197 0.77 7.95 3.70
N ILE A 198 0.03 7.67 2.62
CA ILE A 198 0.49 6.85 1.49
C ILE A 198 1.57 7.58 0.68
N SER A 199 1.51 8.92 0.60
CA SER A 199 2.58 9.73 0.03
C SER A 199 3.89 9.50 0.80
N LEU A 200 3.83 9.48 2.14
CA LEU A 200 4.98 9.16 2.98
C LEU A 200 5.45 7.72 2.80
N ALA A 201 4.54 6.74 2.69
CA ALA A 201 4.93 5.34 2.43
C ALA A 201 5.74 5.20 1.14
N ASP A 202 5.36 5.89 0.06
CA ASP A 202 6.04 5.84 -1.24
C ASP A 202 7.46 6.42 -1.18
N ALA A 203 7.60 7.64 -0.65
CA ALA A 203 8.91 8.23 -0.40
C ALA A 203 9.78 7.34 0.52
N ALA A 204 9.17 6.78 1.57
CA ALA A 204 9.87 5.92 2.51
C ALA A 204 10.28 4.58 1.88
N ALA A 205 9.47 4.00 1.01
CA ALA A 205 9.80 2.80 0.26
C ALA A 205 10.99 3.05 -0.66
N THR A 206 11.02 4.22 -1.32
CA THR A 206 12.18 4.65 -2.13
C THR A 206 13.44 4.78 -1.28
N ALA A 207 13.38 5.50 -0.14
CA ALA A 207 14.52 5.66 0.76
C ALA A 207 15.01 4.33 1.34
N LEU A 208 14.08 3.47 1.78
CA LEU A 208 14.40 2.13 2.28
C LEU A 208 15.05 1.28 1.20
N GLY A 209 14.47 1.24 0.00
CA GLY A 209 15.00 0.49 -1.14
C GLY A 209 16.44 0.91 -1.48
N ASN A 210 16.74 2.21 -1.43
CA ASN A 210 18.09 2.74 -1.67
C ASN A 210 19.12 2.32 -0.61
N GLU A 211 18.71 2.12 0.63
CA GLU A 211 19.60 1.70 1.73
C GLU A 211 19.90 0.19 1.70
N VAL A 212 19.07 -0.62 1.03
CA VAL A 212 19.27 -2.06 0.94
C VAL A 212 20.43 -2.39 0.00
N GLY A 213 21.48 -2.98 0.55
CA GLY A 213 22.58 -3.64 -0.15
C GLY A 213 22.42 -5.17 -0.13
N ILE A 214 23.52 -5.91 -0.25
CA ILE A 214 23.52 -7.38 -0.34
C ILE A 214 23.75 -8.01 1.03
N GLY A 215 22.92 -9.01 1.37
CA GLY A 215 23.11 -9.87 2.52
C GLY A 215 22.30 -9.48 3.76
N LYS A 216 22.22 -10.42 4.71
CA LYS A 216 21.43 -10.31 5.93
C LYS A 216 21.68 -9.02 6.71
N GLU A 217 22.94 -8.68 6.95
CA GLU A 217 23.31 -7.49 7.74
C GLU A 217 22.84 -6.19 7.08
N SER A 218 22.86 -6.16 5.75
CA SER A 218 22.36 -5.01 5.00
C SER A 218 20.85 -4.89 5.09
N VAL A 219 20.11 -6.00 4.99
CA VAL A 219 18.67 -6.02 5.24
C VAL A 219 18.33 -5.50 6.64
N GLU A 220 19.00 -5.99 7.68
CA GLU A 220 18.75 -5.56 9.06
C GLU A 220 19.05 -4.08 9.30
N SER A 221 20.19 -3.60 8.78
CA SER A 221 20.59 -2.19 8.94
C SER A 221 19.76 -1.22 8.10
N SER A 222 19.15 -1.68 7.00
CA SER A 222 18.36 -0.82 6.11
C SER A 222 17.16 -0.14 6.78
N PHE A 223 16.56 -0.80 7.79
CA PHE A 223 15.42 -0.25 8.51
C PHE A 223 15.73 1.05 9.27
N LYS A 224 17.00 1.42 9.45
CA LYS A 224 17.38 2.74 9.99
C LYS A 224 16.79 3.90 9.17
N ALA A 225 16.54 3.69 7.86
CA ALA A 225 15.98 4.70 6.97
C ALA A 225 14.54 5.09 7.33
N VAL A 226 13.78 4.18 7.94
CA VAL A 226 12.35 4.37 8.26
C VAL A 226 12.07 4.36 9.77
N LYS A 227 13.00 3.84 10.56
CA LYS A 227 12.85 3.71 12.00
C LYS A 227 12.81 5.09 12.67
N GLY A 228 11.71 5.36 13.36
CA GLY A 228 11.52 6.61 14.12
C GLY A 228 10.90 7.74 13.31
N VAL A 229 10.59 7.53 12.02
CA VAL A 229 9.85 8.50 11.20
C VAL A 229 8.37 8.47 11.60
N PRO A 230 7.80 9.59 12.10
CA PRO A 230 6.40 9.63 12.48
C PRO A 230 5.47 9.36 11.29
N GLY A 231 4.51 8.45 11.47
CA GLY A 231 3.55 8.05 10.44
C GLY A 231 3.85 6.70 9.78
N ILE A 232 5.12 6.26 9.77
CA ILE A 232 5.46 4.92 9.30
C ILE A 232 5.10 3.89 10.38
N LYS A 233 4.26 2.92 10.03
CA LYS A 233 3.79 1.86 10.93
C LYS A 233 4.71 0.64 10.92
N GLY A 234 5.20 0.28 9.74
CA GLY A 234 6.09 -0.86 9.58
C GLY A 234 6.67 -0.93 8.17
N ALA A 235 7.58 -1.88 7.99
CA ALA A 235 8.24 -2.14 6.73
C ALA A 235 8.64 -3.62 6.59
N LEU A 236 8.78 -4.06 5.35
CA LEU A 236 9.23 -5.39 4.97
C LEU A 236 10.24 -5.26 3.83
N VAL A 237 11.37 -5.96 3.94
CA VAL A 237 12.42 -5.99 2.92
C VAL A 237 12.67 -7.42 2.50
N ILE A 238 12.76 -7.66 1.19
CA ILE A 238 13.24 -8.90 0.59
C ILE A 238 14.47 -8.56 -0.25
N GLN A 239 15.55 -9.31 0.00
CA GLN A 239 16.78 -9.24 -0.78
C GLN A 239 17.39 -10.63 -0.87
N GLY A 240 17.42 -11.20 -2.08
CA GLY A 240 17.84 -12.59 -2.28
C GLY A 240 17.01 -13.55 -1.43
N GLU A 241 17.68 -14.33 -0.59
CA GLU A 241 17.05 -15.29 0.34
C GLU A 241 16.68 -14.69 1.70
N TYR A 242 16.92 -13.40 1.91
CA TYR A 242 16.70 -12.73 3.18
C TYR A 242 15.37 -11.97 3.19
N ILE A 243 14.62 -12.12 4.28
CA ILE A 243 13.44 -11.33 4.59
C ILE A 243 13.63 -10.63 5.93
N GLY A 244 13.47 -9.31 5.92
CA GLY A 244 13.50 -8.46 7.11
C GLY A 244 12.13 -7.83 7.34
N MET A 245 11.79 -7.58 8.60
CA MET A 245 10.54 -6.94 9.00
C MET A 245 10.80 -5.97 10.15
N TRP A 246 10.12 -4.83 10.14
CA TRP A 246 10.19 -3.84 11.21
C TRP A 246 8.80 -3.24 11.48
N GLY A 247 8.47 -2.99 12.75
CA GLY A 247 7.21 -2.36 13.15
C GLY A 247 5.99 -3.27 12.98
N GLU A 248 4.85 -2.65 12.70
CA GLU A 248 3.58 -3.33 12.46
C GLU A 248 3.51 -3.87 11.02
N VAL A 249 3.78 -5.15 10.86
CA VAL A 249 3.69 -5.84 9.57
C VAL A 249 2.42 -6.70 9.54
N PRO A 250 1.58 -6.58 8.48
CA PRO A 250 0.41 -7.43 8.34
C PRO A 250 0.77 -8.92 8.34
N LYS A 251 -0.19 -9.77 8.71
CA LYS A 251 0.03 -11.22 8.76
C LYS A 251 0.43 -11.75 7.38
N ILE A 252 1.56 -12.45 7.33
CA ILE A 252 2.05 -13.10 6.11
C ILE A 252 1.28 -14.39 5.86
N THR A 253 0.91 -14.61 4.61
CA THR A 253 0.30 -15.84 4.10
C THR A 253 0.95 -16.27 2.80
N ARG A 254 0.69 -17.51 2.39
CA ARG A 254 0.96 -17.92 1.00
C ARG A 254 -0.13 -17.37 0.10
N ALA A 255 0.26 -16.74 -1.01
CA ALA A 255 -0.62 -16.21 -2.03
C ALA A 255 -0.04 -16.51 -3.40
N ASP A 256 -0.86 -16.97 -4.34
CA ASP A 256 -0.43 -17.13 -5.73
C ASP A 256 -0.31 -15.75 -6.38
N VAL A 257 0.91 -15.21 -6.41
CA VAL A 257 1.20 -13.90 -7.01
C VAL A 257 1.31 -14.08 -8.51
N ARG A 258 0.15 -14.12 -9.17
CA ARG A 258 0.09 -14.24 -10.62
C ARG A 258 0.63 -12.98 -11.27
N TYR A 259 1.52 -13.17 -12.23
CA TYR A 259 2.18 -12.09 -12.97
C TYR A 259 1.19 -11.15 -13.68
N GLU A 260 0.00 -11.64 -14.00
CA GLU A 260 -1.13 -10.92 -14.62
C GLU A 260 -1.75 -9.84 -13.72
N TYR A 261 -1.57 -9.94 -12.40
CA TYR A 261 -2.11 -8.97 -11.44
C TYR A 261 -1.15 -7.84 -11.12
N ILE A 262 0.07 -7.88 -11.66
CA ILE A 262 1.05 -6.82 -11.53
C ILE A 262 0.70 -5.73 -12.54
N THR A 263 0.40 -4.55 -12.02
CA THR A 263 0.21 -3.34 -12.82
C THR A 263 1.54 -2.94 -13.48
N LYS A 264 1.61 -2.90 -14.82
CA LYS A 264 2.85 -2.66 -15.59
C LYS A 264 2.67 -1.58 -16.65
N ALA A 265 3.77 -0.90 -16.95
CA ALA A 265 3.95 -0.05 -18.12
C ALA A 265 4.00 -0.81 -19.43
#